data_AF-A0A7S7S3W8-F1
#
_entry.id   AF-A0A7S7S3W8-F1
#
_cell.length_a   1.000
_cell.length_b   1.000
_cell.length_c   1.000
_cell.angle_alpha   90.00
_cell.angle_beta   90.00
_cell.angle_gamma   90.00
#
_symmetry.space_group_name_H-M   'P 1'
#
loop_
_entity.id
_entity.type
_entity.pdbx_description
1 polymer ?
#
loop_
_entity_poly.entity_id
_entity_poly.type
_entity_poly.pdbx_seq_one_letter_code
_entity_poly.pdbx_strand_id
1 'polypeptide(L)'
;MRYLKVFAQDHTGAGRADTVVLQFYQSTQGIQHSLVKQAIAYDFPTDGKIDYSRGDVTNDGRESRLDKLLLDRFASAYLKLNWFNPGTASTRYLKIFSEDFYKDGTPDTVRLHVQEEAGINEPHTLVAWNAAYDFDNDQVLEWNIHFDVNHDGVIDDLDRGLVHQLAELYLLFSWHEPEAFEVKVLDIPAS
;
A
#
# COMPACT_ATOMS: atom_id res chain seq x y z
N MET A 1 3.77 -11.49 9.15
CA MET A 1 3.55 -10.65 7.95
C MET A 1 3.13 -9.26 8.38
N ARG A 2 3.79 -8.23 7.86
CA ARG A 2 3.36 -6.83 7.99
C ARG A 2 2.82 -6.33 6.66
N TYR A 3 1.80 -5.48 6.70
CA TYR A 3 1.23 -4.86 5.51
C TYR A 3 0.63 -3.49 5.84
N LEU A 4 0.43 -2.70 4.81
CA LEU A 4 -0.18 -1.37 4.86
C LEU A 4 -1.57 -1.44 4.23
N LYS A 5 -2.58 -0.85 4.87
CA LYS A 5 -3.83 -0.44 4.19
C LYS A 5 -3.84 1.07 4.04
N VAL A 6 -4.21 1.55 2.86
CA VAL A 6 -4.28 2.99 2.55
C VAL A 6 -5.69 3.32 2.11
N PHE A 7 -6.28 4.36 2.68
CA PHE A 7 -7.61 4.85 2.38
C PHE A 7 -7.52 6.31 1.93
N ALA A 8 -8.20 6.67 0.85
CA ALA A 8 -8.45 8.06 0.49
C ALA A 8 -9.92 8.38 0.73
N GLN A 9 -10.19 9.59 1.21
CA GLN A 9 -11.50 10.04 1.66
C GLN A 9 -11.80 11.45 1.14
N ASP A 10 -12.97 11.62 0.54
CA ASP A 10 -13.56 12.90 0.15
C ASP A 10 -14.48 13.37 1.28
N HIS A 11 -13.90 13.97 2.32
CA HIS A 11 -14.65 14.49 3.47
C HIS A 11 -15.48 15.73 3.10
N THR A 12 -15.00 16.53 2.15
CA THR A 12 -15.68 17.76 1.72
C THR A 12 -16.86 17.50 0.78
N GLY A 13 -16.92 16.33 0.14
CA GLY A 13 -17.91 16.01 -0.88
C GLY A 13 -17.65 16.73 -2.21
N ALA A 14 -16.41 17.17 -2.45
CA ALA A 14 -16.02 17.92 -3.64
C ALA A 14 -15.79 17.02 -4.87
N GLY A 15 -15.94 15.70 -4.73
CA GLY A 15 -15.66 14.71 -5.77
C GLY A 15 -14.18 14.38 -5.89
N ARG A 16 -13.36 14.74 -4.89
CA ARG A 16 -11.92 14.49 -4.82
C ARG A 16 -11.55 14.18 -3.39
N ALA A 17 -10.65 13.23 -3.19
CA ALA A 17 -10.14 12.95 -1.86
C ALA A 17 -9.30 14.12 -1.33
N ASP A 18 -9.57 14.49 -0.08
CA ASP A 18 -8.85 15.52 0.68
C ASP A 18 -8.04 14.92 1.84
N THR A 19 -8.24 13.63 2.13
CA THR A 19 -7.60 12.95 3.26
C THR A 19 -7.07 11.59 2.82
N VAL A 20 -5.85 11.26 3.24
CA VAL A 20 -5.24 9.95 3.08
C VAL A 20 -4.90 9.38 4.46
N VAL A 21 -5.40 8.18 4.76
CA VAL A 21 -5.16 7.47 6.01
C VAL A 21 -4.35 6.21 5.73
N LEU A 22 -3.19 6.10 6.37
CA LEU A 22 -2.33 4.92 6.35
C LEU A 22 -2.55 4.13 7.64
N GLN A 23 -2.80 2.83 7.49
CA GLN A 23 -3.01 1.90 8.60
C GLN A 23 -2.00 0.75 8.52
N PHE A 24 -1.14 0.67 9.52
CA PHE A 24 -0.04 -0.29 9.58
C PHE A 24 -0.49 -1.54 10.35
N TYR A 25 -0.60 -2.66 9.63
CA TYR A 25 -1.09 -3.91 10.18
C TYR A 25 0.04 -4.93 10.36
N GLN A 26 -0.10 -5.76 11.39
CA GLN A 26 0.72 -6.94 11.61
C GLN A 26 -0.17 -8.17 11.79
N SER A 27 0.26 -9.27 11.17
CA SER A 27 -0.33 -10.60 11.29
C SER A 27 0.72 -11.56 11.82
N THR A 28 0.36 -12.28 12.89
CA THR A 28 1.15 -13.36 13.48
C THR A 28 0.35 -14.65 13.33
N GLN A 29 1.01 -15.80 13.12
CA GLN A 29 0.30 -17.08 12.98
C GLN A 29 -0.67 -17.31 14.16
N GLY A 30 -1.93 -17.55 13.85
CA GLY A 30 -2.99 -17.77 14.83
C GLY A 30 -3.59 -16.51 15.48
N ILE A 31 -3.10 -15.31 15.15
CA ILE A 31 -3.62 -14.03 15.66
C ILE A 31 -4.33 -13.28 14.53
N GLN A 32 -5.51 -12.72 14.84
CA GLN A 32 -6.25 -11.84 13.94
C GLN A 32 -5.42 -10.61 13.57
N HIS A 33 -5.48 -10.18 12.31
CA HIS A 33 -4.79 -8.99 11.81
C HIS A 33 -4.98 -7.79 12.74
N SER A 34 -3.89 -7.32 13.32
CA SER A 34 -3.92 -6.27 14.34
C SER A 34 -3.41 -4.96 13.74
N LEU A 35 -4.20 -3.90 13.90
CA LEU A 35 -3.77 -2.54 13.60
C LEU A 35 -2.76 -2.09 14.66
N VAL A 36 -1.54 -1.76 14.25
CA VAL A 36 -0.46 -1.35 15.14
C VAL A 36 -0.41 0.16 15.29
N LYS A 37 -0.51 0.89 14.17
CA LYS A 37 -0.48 2.36 14.16
C LYS A 37 -1.13 2.95 12.91
N GLN A 38 -1.29 4.26 12.93
CA GLN A 38 -1.87 5.03 11.84
C GLN A 38 -1.07 6.31 11.57
N ALA A 39 -1.06 6.72 10.31
CA ALA A 39 -0.59 8.02 9.87
C ALA A 39 -1.66 8.67 8.98
N ILE A 40 -1.67 10.00 8.91
CA ILE A 40 -2.70 10.74 8.18
C ILE A 40 -2.11 11.95 7.48
N ALA A 41 -2.60 12.22 6.27
CA ALA A 41 -2.23 13.35 5.44
C ALA A 41 -3.50 14.02 4.89
N TYR A 42 -3.47 15.34 4.78
CA TYR A 42 -4.56 16.18 4.31
C TYR A 42 -4.09 17.08 3.17
N ASP A 43 -4.90 17.14 2.12
CA ASP A 43 -4.82 18.04 0.98
C ASP A 43 -5.99 19.01 1.05
N PHE A 44 -5.73 20.24 1.47
CA PHE A 44 -6.72 21.29 1.58
C PHE A 44 -6.13 22.62 1.08
N PRO A 45 -6.47 23.02 -0.16
CA PRO A 45 -7.83 22.94 -0.70
C PRO A 45 -8.05 21.91 -1.84
N THR A 46 -7.57 20.66 -1.74
CA THR A 46 -7.72 19.61 -2.78
C THR A 46 -7.02 19.93 -4.10
N ASP A 47 -5.79 20.46 -4.00
CA ASP A 47 -4.95 20.82 -5.16
C ASP A 47 -3.97 19.71 -5.58
N GLY A 48 -4.02 18.54 -4.92
CA GLY A 48 -3.15 17.39 -5.11
C GLY A 48 -1.87 17.43 -4.26
N LYS A 49 -1.69 18.46 -3.42
CA LYS A 49 -0.53 18.60 -2.54
C LYS A 49 -0.94 18.42 -1.08
N ILE A 50 -0.06 17.80 -0.33
CA ILE A 50 -0.29 17.63 1.11
C ILE A 50 0.10 18.91 1.84
N ASP A 51 -0.89 19.53 2.51
CA ASP A 51 -0.70 20.72 3.32
C ASP A 51 -0.32 20.38 4.77
N TYR A 52 -0.86 19.27 5.27
CA TYR A 52 -0.61 18.80 6.63
C TYR A 52 -0.55 17.28 6.68
N SER A 53 0.42 16.75 7.41
CA SER A 53 0.54 15.31 7.68
C SER A 53 1.17 15.06 9.04
N ARG A 54 0.86 13.89 9.61
CA ARG A 54 1.40 13.42 10.89
C ARG A 54 1.43 11.89 10.97
N GLY A 55 2.31 11.37 11.81
CA GLY A 55 2.51 9.94 12.05
C GLY A 55 3.95 9.50 11.79
N ASP A 56 4.44 8.59 12.62
CA ASP A 56 5.68 7.86 12.40
C ASP A 56 5.45 6.81 11.29
N VAL A 57 5.95 7.08 10.08
CA VAL A 57 5.84 6.16 8.94
C VAL A 57 7.11 5.35 8.75
N THR A 58 8.25 5.79 9.27
CA THR A 58 9.54 5.09 9.19
C THR A 58 9.70 3.98 10.23
N ASN A 59 8.77 3.88 11.19
CA ASN A 59 8.76 2.84 12.22
C ASN A 59 9.94 2.90 13.19
N ASP A 60 10.57 4.07 13.36
CA ASP A 60 11.69 4.26 14.29
C ASP A 60 11.24 4.67 15.72
N GLY A 61 9.93 4.84 15.91
CA GLY A 61 9.31 5.22 17.19
C GLY A 61 9.29 6.73 17.47
N ARG A 62 9.66 7.58 16.50
CA ARG A 62 9.67 9.04 16.65
C ARG A 62 9.14 9.73 15.39
N GLU A 63 8.11 10.56 15.55
CA GLU A 63 7.68 11.41 14.44
C GLU A 63 8.74 12.46 14.11
N SER A 64 9.21 12.48 12.86
CA SER A 64 10.31 13.32 12.40
C SER A 64 9.98 14.08 11.10
N ARG A 65 10.93 14.92 10.66
CA ARG A 65 10.84 15.58 9.34
C ARG A 65 10.93 14.58 8.18
N LEU A 66 11.61 13.45 8.38
CA LEU A 66 11.71 12.40 7.37
C LEU A 66 10.35 11.72 7.21
N ASP A 67 9.68 11.40 8.32
CA ASP A 67 8.32 10.83 8.28
C ASP A 67 7.37 11.73 7.50
N LYS A 68 7.38 13.03 7.82
CA LYS A 68 6.56 14.01 7.11
C LYS A 68 6.86 14.00 5.60
N LEU A 69 8.15 14.06 5.21
CA LEU A 69 8.54 14.06 3.80
C LEU A 69 8.08 12.81 3.05
N LEU A 70 8.25 11.62 3.66
CA LEU A 70 7.86 10.36 3.04
C LEU A 70 6.34 10.22 2.97
N LEU A 71 5.63 10.60 4.04
CA LEU A 71 4.17 10.58 4.08
C LEU A 71 3.56 11.55 3.07
N ASP A 72 4.09 12.77 2.95
CA ASP A 72 3.62 13.76 1.97
C ASP A 72 3.78 13.22 0.54
N ARG A 73 4.94 12.65 0.21
CA ARG A 73 5.20 12.06 -1.10
C ARG A 73 4.27 10.87 -1.38
N PHE A 74 4.10 9.99 -0.41
CA PHE A 74 3.26 8.81 -0.55
C PHE A 74 1.80 9.19 -0.73
N ALA A 75 1.27 10.07 0.11
CA ALA A 75 -0.11 10.51 0.03
C ALA A 75 -0.39 11.28 -1.27
N SER A 76 0.51 12.17 -1.71
CA SER A 76 0.37 12.83 -3.02
C SER A 76 0.40 11.85 -4.20
N ALA A 77 1.19 10.77 -4.13
CA ALA A 77 1.15 9.72 -5.15
C ALA A 77 -0.15 8.91 -5.09
N TYR A 78 -0.61 8.59 -3.87
CA TYR A 78 -1.84 7.83 -3.66
C TYR A 78 -3.10 8.57 -4.12
N LEU A 79 -3.19 9.88 -3.91
CA LEU A 79 -4.32 10.70 -4.39
C LEU A 79 -4.47 10.67 -5.91
N LYS A 80 -3.38 10.46 -6.65
CA LYS A 80 -3.42 10.30 -8.12
C LYS A 80 -4.03 8.99 -8.58
N LEU A 81 -4.22 8.02 -7.67
CA LEU A 81 -4.84 6.74 -8.04
C LEU A 81 -6.34 6.87 -8.34
N ASN A 82 -6.96 8.01 -7.99
CA ASN A 82 -8.40 8.21 -8.08
C ASN A 82 -9.24 7.10 -7.38
N TRP A 83 -8.63 6.41 -6.41
CA TRP A 83 -9.23 5.31 -5.66
C TRP A 83 -9.60 5.78 -4.26
N PHE A 84 -10.80 6.33 -4.12
CA PHE A 84 -11.22 6.98 -2.88
C PHE A 84 -12.66 6.67 -2.49
N ASN A 85 -12.97 7.00 -1.24
CA ASN A 85 -14.26 6.80 -0.60
C ASN A 85 -15.01 8.13 -0.46
N PRO A 86 -16.34 8.16 -0.65
CA PRO A 86 -17.15 9.31 -0.29
C PRO A 86 -17.21 9.46 1.23
N GLY A 87 -17.01 10.68 1.75
CA GLY A 87 -17.02 10.97 3.17
C GLY A 87 -15.98 10.15 3.93
N THR A 88 -16.35 9.67 5.12
CA THR A 88 -15.48 8.87 6.00
C THR A 88 -15.57 7.36 5.71
N ALA A 89 -16.13 6.94 4.57
CA ALA A 89 -16.23 5.52 4.26
C ALA A 89 -14.84 4.87 4.13
N SER A 90 -14.79 3.55 4.28
CA SER A 90 -13.53 2.78 4.28
C SER A 90 -13.67 1.49 3.47
N THR A 91 -14.56 1.48 2.48
CA THR A 91 -14.83 0.30 1.66
C THR A 91 -13.77 0.12 0.58
N ARG A 92 -13.18 1.20 0.07
CA ARG A 92 -12.12 1.19 -0.93
C ARG A 92 -10.78 1.46 -0.29
N TYR A 93 -9.82 0.58 -0.52
CA TYR A 93 -8.46 0.77 -0.02
C TYR A 93 -7.43 0.10 -0.91
N LEU A 94 -6.18 0.51 -0.76
CA LEU A 94 -5.03 -0.18 -1.32
C LEU A 94 -4.34 -0.97 -0.22
N LYS A 95 -4.11 -2.27 -0.43
CA LYS A 95 -3.29 -3.11 0.43
C LYS A 95 -1.91 -3.24 -0.17
N ILE A 96 -0.87 -2.86 0.57
CA ILE A 96 0.53 -2.99 0.16
C ILE A 96 1.27 -3.92 1.10
N PHE A 97 2.05 -4.86 0.56
CA PHE A 97 2.89 -5.77 1.32
C PHE A 97 4.07 -6.27 0.49
N SER A 98 5.08 -6.81 1.15
CA SER A 98 6.23 -7.41 0.49
C SER A 98 6.33 -8.93 0.64
N GLU A 99 7.03 -9.54 -0.30
CA GLU A 99 7.43 -10.95 -0.31
C GLU A 99 8.96 -11.07 -0.42
N ASP A 100 9.51 -12.18 0.06
CA ASP A 100 10.94 -12.51 0.06
C ASP A 100 11.08 -13.90 -0.60
N PHE A 101 11.33 -13.88 -1.91
CA PHE A 101 11.51 -15.04 -2.75
C PHE A 101 12.92 -15.64 -2.61
N TYR A 102 13.95 -14.81 -2.40
CA TYR A 102 15.34 -15.20 -2.20
C TYR A 102 15.62 -15.78 -0.81
N LYS A 103 14.72 -15.55 0.16
CA LYS A 103 14.75 -16.04 1.54
C LYS A 103 15.96 -15.56 2.35
N ASP A 104 16.42 -14.36 2.08
CA ASP A 104 17.54 -13.73 2.79
C ASP A 104 17.09 -12.62 3.76
N GLY A 105 15.78 -12.37 3.83
CA GLY A 105 15.17 -11.40 4.71
C GLY A 105 14.96 -10.02 4.07
N THR A 106 15.32 -9.82 2.80
CA THR A 106 15.02 -8.58 2.07
C THR A 106 13.75 -8.70 1.23
N PRO A 107 13.00 -7.59 1.04
CA PRO A 107 11.88 -7.55 0.10
C PRO A 107 12.31 -7.66 -1.37
N ASP A 108 11.89 -8.71 -2.06
CA ASP A 108 12.17 -8.87 -3.50
C ASP A 108 10.99 -8.44 -4.36
N THR A 109 9.83 -8.30 -3.73
CA THR A 109 8.60 -7.95 -4.42
C THR A 109 7.72 -7.12 -3.50
N VAL A 110 7.14 -6.06 -4.05
CA VAL A 110 6.10 -5.27 -3.40
C VAL A 110 4.80 -5.44 -4.18
N ARG A 111 3.77 -5.96 -3.53
CA ARG A 111 2.42 -6.13 -4.11
C ARG A 111 1.52 -4.98 -3.69
N LEU A 112 0.79 -4.43 -4.66
CA LEU A 112 -0.18 -3.35 -4.49
C LEU A 112 -1.55 -3.85 -4.94
N HIS A 113 -2.40 -4.23 -4.00
CA HIS A 113 -3.73 -4.80 -4.26
C HIS A 113 -4.81 -3.74 -4.04
N VAL A 114 -5.54 -3.40 -5.10
CA VAL A 114 -6.70 -2.51 -5.05
C VAL A 114 -7.89 -3.32 -4.58
N GLN A 115 -8.52 -2.90 -3.49
CA GLN A 115 -9.54 -3.65 -2.77
C GLN A 115 -10.82 -2.82 -2.61
N GLU A 116 -11.96 -3.49 -2.76
CA GLU A 116 -13.28 -2.93 -2.44
C GLU A 116 -14.06 -3.91 -1.53
N GLU A 117 -14.66 -3.38 -0.48
CA GLU A 117 -15.58 -4.08 0.42
C GLU A 117 -17.02 -3.70 0.06
N ALA A 118 -17.83 -4.71 -0.23
CA ALA A 118 -19.25 -4.52 -0.57
C ALA A 118 -20.19 -4.52 0.67
N GLY A 119 -19.66 -4.29 1.87
CA GLY A 119 -20.42 -4.16 3.12
C GLY A 119 -20.00 -5.11 4.24
N ILE A 120 -20.67 -5.02 5.39
CA ILE A 120 -20.26 -5.65 6.68
C ILE A 120 -20.13 -7.19 6.60
N ASN A 121 -20.82 -7.84 5.65
CA ASN A 121 -20.86 -9.30 5.52
C ASN A 121 -20.37 -9.82 4.17
N GLU A 122 -19.83 -8.95 3.30
CA GLU A 122 -19.34 -9.37 1.99
C GLU A 122 -17.81 -9.54 2.01
N PRO A 123 -17.27 -10.58 1.36
CA PRO A 123 -15.84 -10.79 1.29
C PRO A 123 -15.16 -9.62 0.56
N HIS A 124 -13.93 -9.29 0.97
CA HIS A 124 -13.12 -8.30 0.25
C HIS A 124 -12.95 -8.72 -1.20
N THR A 125 -13.24 -7.82 -2.13
CA THR A 125 -13.04 -8.05 -3.56
C THR A 125 -11.72 -7.44 -3.99
N LEU A 126 -10.84 -8.27 -4.55
CA LEU A 126 -9.66 -7.81 -5.27
C LEU A 126 -10.11 -7.24 -6.61
N VAL A 127 -10.03 -5.92 -6.77
CA VAL A 127 -10.44 -5.21 -7.99
C VAL A 127 -9.32 -5.27 -9.03
N ALA A 128 -8.09 -4.99 -8.60
CA ALA A 128 -6.88 -5.05 -9.42
C ALA A 128 -5.68 -5.36 -8.53
N TRP A 129 -4.61 -5.87 -9.14
CA TRP A 129 -3.33 -6.09 -8.47
C TRP A 129 -2.19 -5.60 -9.34
N ASN A 130 -1.20 -5.00 -8.70
CA ASN A 130 0.05 -4.56 -9.32
C ASN A 130 1.21 -5.10 -8.48
N ALA A 131 2.40 -5.16 -9.06
CA ALA A 131 3.58 -5.62 -8.33
C ALA A 131 4.85 -4.98 -8.89
N ALA A 132 5.79 -4.61 -8.01
CA ALA A 132 7.13 -4.20 -8.37
C ALA A 132 8.14 -5.23 -7.86
N TYR A 133 9.23 -5.45 -8.60
CA TYR A 133 10.16 -6.55 -8.41
C TYR A 133 11.60 -6.05 -8.36
N ASP A 134 12.36 -6.57 -7.40
CA ASP A 134 13.82 -6.58 -7.37
C ASP A 134 14.27 -7.95 -7.93
N PHE A 135 14.93 -7.94 -9.09
CA PHE A 135 15.32 -9.17 -9.79
C PHE A 135 16.75 -9.62 -9.50
N ASP A 136 17.65 -8.72 -9.14
CA ASP A 136 19.06 -9.05 -8.87
C ASP A 136 19.45 -8.91 -7.40
N ASN A 137 18.47 -8.66 -6.53
CA ASN A 137 18.54 -8.59 -5.08
C ASN A 137 19.53 -7.51 -4.60
N ASP A 138 19.50 -6.35 -5.25
CA ASP A 138 20.33 -5.20 -4.92
C ASP A 138 19.59 -4.13 -4.10
N GLN A 139 18.33 -4.42 -3.72
CA GLN A 139 17.38 -3.56 -3.00
C GLN A 139 16.84 -2.40 -3.83
N VAL A 140 16.95 -2.47 -5.16
CA VAL A 140 16.28 -1.60 -6.13
C VAL A 140 15.15 -2.38 -6.81
N LEU A 141 14.11 -1.69 -7.26
CA LEU A 141 12.98 -2.32 -7.97
C LEU A 141 13.14 -2.09 -9.47
N GLU A 142 13.58 -3.08 -10.27
CA GLU A 142 13.91 -2.87 -11.70
C GLU A 142 12.67 -2.82 -12.58
N TRP A 143 11.60 -3.50 -12.17
CA TRP A 143 10.45 -3.74 -13.03
C TRP A 143 9.13 -3.79 -12.27
N ASN A 144 8.02 -3.52 -12.97
CA ASN A 144 6.70 -3.71 -12.40
C ASN A 144 5.66 -4.23 -13.41
N ILE A 145 4.66 -4.91 -12.87
CA ILE A 145 3.38 -5.18 -13.50
C ILE A 145 2.43 -4.10 -13.01
N HIS A 146 1.88 -3.33 -13.95
CA HIS A 146 0.90 -2.29 -13.70
C HIS A 146 -0.29 -2.47 -14.64
N PHE A 147 -1.48 -2.21 -14.10
CA PHE A 147 -2.70 -1.96 -14.85
C PHE A 147 -3.06 -0.48 -14.73
N ASP A 148 -4.23 -0.09 -15.22
CA ASP A 148 -4.85 1.22 -15.02
C ASP A 148 -5.09 1.43 -13.51
N VAL A 149 -4.06 1.89 -12.80
CA VAL A 149 -4.03 2.01 -11.34
C VAL A 149 -4.57 3.36 -10.92
N ASN A 150 -4.55 4.33 -11.82
CA ASN A 150 -5.13 5.65 -11.63
C ASN A 150 -6.62 5.72 -12.03
N HIS A 151 -7.18 4.64 -12.57
CA HIS A 151 -8.58 4.49 -12.96
C HIS A 151 -9.03 5.58 -13.96
N ASP A 152 -8.15 5.95 -14.90
CA ASP A 152 -8.45 6.91 -15.97
C ASP A 152 -8.90 6.26 -17.28
N GLY A 153 -8.85 4.91 -17.34
CA GLY A 153 -9.27 4.11 -18.48
C GLY A 153 -8.15 3.79 -19.49
N VAL A 154 -6.91 4.21 -19.22
CA VAL A 154 -5.74 3.99 -20.06
C VAL A 154 -4.66 3.29 -19.23
N ILE A 155 -3.89 2.39 -19.87
CA ILE A 155 -2.69 1.80 -19.25
C ILE A 155 -1.48 2.44 -19.91
N ASP A 156 -0.72 3.24 -19.16
CA ASP A 156 0.42 3.98 -19.71
C ASP A 156 1.61 4.15 -18.73
N ASP A 157 2.52 5.07 -19.08
CA ASP A 157 3.73 5.34 -18.32
C ASP A 157 3.45 6.01 -16.96
N LEU A 158 2.30 6.69 -16.81
CA LEU A 158 1.87 7.26 -15.54
C LEU A 158 1.52 6.15 -14.55
N ASP A 159 0.79 5.12 -14.99
CA ASP A 159 0.49 3.95 -14.15
C ASP A 159 1.76 3.24 -13.69
N ARG A 160 2.68 3.01 -14.62
CA ARG A 160 3.99 2.43 -14.32
C ARG A 160 4.71 3.22 -13.25
N GLY A 161 4.76 4.55 -13.41
CA GLY A 161 5.42 5.46 -12.48
C GLY A 161 4.77 5.47 -11.10
N LEU A 162 3.43 5.44 -11.03
CA LEU A 162 2.69 5.41 -9.77
C LEU A 162 2.91 4.11 -9.00
N VAL A 163 2.83 2.95 -9.66
CA VAL A 163 3.11 1.65 -9.02
C VAL A 163 4.53 1.61 -8.48
N HIS A 164 5.51 2.03 -9.29
CA HIS A 164 6.91 2.04 -8.88
C HIS A 164 7.15 2.99 -7.69
N GLN A 165 6.68 4.24 -7.78
CA GLN A 165 6.85 5.23 -6.72
C GLN A 165 6.22 4.81 -5.39
N LEU A 166 5.00 4.25 -5.43
CA LEU A 166 4.33 3.78 -4.21
C LEU A 166 5.05 2.58 -3.58
N ALA A 167 5.60 1.69 -4.41
CA ALA A 167 6.39 0.55 -3.93
C ALA A 167 7.67 0.99 -3.22
N GLU A 168 8.47 1.87 -3.84
CA GLU A 168 9.70 2.41 -3.24
C GLU A 168 9.42 3.14 -1.92
N LEU A 169 8.40 4.00 -1.90
CA LEU A 169 8.03 4.75 -0.68
C LEU A 169 7.54 3.81 0.43
N TYR A 170 6.84 2.73 0.10
CA TYR A 170 6.45 1.70 1.07
C TYR A 170 7.67 0.99 1.67
N LEU A 171 8.70 0.68 0.88
CA LEU A 171 9.93 0.09 1.39
C LEU A 171 10.65 1.05 2.36
N LEU A 172 10.66 2.35 2.05
CA LEU A 172 11.22 3.39 2.92
C LEU A 172 10.46 3.58 4.25
N PHE A 173 9.24 3.07 4.37
CA PHE A 173 8.54 3.03 5.66
C PHE A 173 9.12 1.98 6.62
N SER A 174 9.97 1.06 6.15
CA SER A 174 10.49 -0.03 6.98
C SER A 174 9.39 -0.88 7.66
N TRP A 175 8.19 -0.91 7.05
CA TRP A 175 7.06 -1.74 7.50
C TRP A 175 6.91 -3.02 6.68
N HIS A 176 8.03 -3.73 6.51
CA HIS A 176 8.10 -4.98 5.77
C HIS A 176 8.76 -6.05 6.65
N GLU A 177 7.96 -7.04 7.03
CA GLU A 177 8.46 -8.37 7.43
C GLU A 177 7.89 -9.30 6.37
N PRO A 178 8.66 -9.59 5.30
CA PRO A 178 8.15 -10.33 4.16
C PRO A 178 7.70 -11.73 4.58
N GLU A 179 6.65 -12.23 3.92
CA GLU A 179 6.13 -13.56 4.20
C GLU A 179 7.13 -14.62 3.71
N ALA A 180 7.58 -15.50 4.62
CA ALA A 180 8.39 -16.65 4.23
C ALA A 180 7.51 -17.61 3.42
N PHE A 181 7.82 -17.79 2.14
CA PHE A 181 7.13 -18.78 1.30
C PHE A 181 7.52 -20.20 1.77
N GLU A 182 6.70 -20.80 2.63
CA GLU A 182 6.76 -22.23 2.94
C GLU A 182 6.17 -23.01 1.77
N VAL A 183 7.04 -23.59 0.93
CA VAL A 183 6.61 -24.66 0.01
C VAL A 183 6.29 -25.88 0.87
N LYS A 184 5.00 -26.12 1.14
CA LYS A 184 4.56 -27.43 1.63
C LYS A 184 4.68 -28.43 0.47
N VAL A 185 5.79 -29.16 0.43
CA VAL A 185 5.88 -30.38 -0.38
C VAL A 185 4.87 -31.36 0.22
N LEU A 186 3.73 -31.52 -0.44
CA LEU A 186 2.84 -32.64 -0.18
C LEU A 186 3.50 -33.87 -0.80
N ASP A 187 4.11 -34.71 0.03
CA ASP A 187 4.43 -36.08 -0.36
C ASP A 187 3.11 -36.77 -0.71
N ILE A 188 2.82 -36.85 -2.01
CA ILE A 188 1.73 -37.68 -2.52
C ILE A 188 2.29 -39.10 -2.55
N PRO A 189 1.89 -40.01 -1.64
CA PRO A 189 2.34 -41.39 -1.71
C PRO A 189 1.87 -41.98 -3.04
N ALA A 190 2.80 -42.61 -3.77
CA ALA A 190 2.46 -43.37 -4.95
C ALA A 190 1.50 -44.50 -4.56
N SER A 191 0.30 -44.47 -5.15
CA SER A 191 -0.72 -45.51 -5.06
C SER A 191 -0.30 -46.81 -5.75
#